data_AF-A0A2J6J9Z5-F1
#
_entry.id   AF-A0A2J6J9Z5-F1
#
_cell.length_a   1.000
_cell.length_b   1.000
_cell.length_c   1.000
_cell.angle_alpha   90.00
_cell.angle_beta   90.00
_cell.angle_gamma   90.00
#
_symmetry.space_group_name_H-M   'P 1'
#
loop_
_entity.id
_entity.type
_entity.pdbx_description
1 polymer ?
#
loop_
_entity_poly.entity_id
_entity_poly.type
_entity_poly.pdbx_seq_one_letter_code
_entity_poly.pdbx_strand_id
1 'polypeptide(L)' 'RQNGNSIDMLPAIPAIIAYVSSRFTLEAGDIILTGTPSGVGPVEAGETVVATIDKVGSLTVTIQRETK' A
#
# COMPACT_ATOMS: atom_id res chain seq x y z
N ARG A 1 -9.02 -9.65 -5.04
CA ARG A 1 -8.62 -10.34 -3.79
C ARG A 1 -8.75 -9.43 -2.57
N GLN A 2 -8.33 -8.17 -2.70
CA GLN A 2 -8.50 -7.15 -1.67
C GLN A 2 -9.50 -6.09 -2.15
N ASN A 3 -10.34 -5.60 -1.23
CA ASN A 3 -11.22 -4.46 -1.44
C ASN A 3 -11.46 -3.80 -0.08
N GLY A 4 -11.37 -2.47 -0.02
CA GLY A 4 -11.54 -1.73 1.23
C GLY A 4 -11.64 -0.23 0.97
N ASN A 5 -12.22 0.49 1.92
CA ASN A 5 -12.31 1.95 1.87
C ASN A 5 -11.38 2.57 2.91
N SER A 6 -10.71 3.67 2.55
CA SER A 6 -9.79 4.36 3.47
C SER A 6 -10.49 4.96 4.69
N ILE A 7 -11.82 5.12 4.65
CA ILE A 7 -12.61 5.55 5.82
C ILE A 7 -12.63 4.48 6.93
N ASP A 8 -12.45 3.20 6.57
CA ASP A 8 -12.50 2.07 7.51
C ASP A 8 -11.11 1.80 8.15
N MET A 9 -10.12 2.64 7.88
CA MET A 9 -8.78 2.51 8.45
C MET A 9 -8.77 2.77 9.96
N LEU A 10 -8.25 1.81 10.73
CA LEU A 10 -8.19 1.91 12.20
C LEU A 10 -7.22 3.00 12.69
N PRO A 11 -5.97 3.10 12.20
CA PRO A 11 -5.30 4.38 12.23
C PRO A 11 -5.67 5.16 10.96
N ALA A 12 -6.49 6.19 11.11
CA ALA A 12 -6.72 7.14 10.02
C ALA A 12 -5.38 7.79 9.59
N ILE A 13 -5.28 8.21 8.31
CA ILE A 13 -4.05 8.78 7.74
C ILE A 13 -3.41 9.87 8.62
N PRO A 14 -4.16 10.85 9.20
CA PRO A 14 -3.57 11.86 10.08
C PRO A 14 -2.90 11.27 11.34
N ALA A 15 -3.48 10.21 11.91
CA ALA A 15 -2.93 9.53 13.08
C ALA A 15 -1.63 8.79 12.73
N ILE A 16 -1.54 8.20 11.54
CA ILE A 16 -0.31 7.57 11.04
C ILE A 16 0.80 8.62 10.91
N ILE A 17 0.52 9.76 10.27
CA ILE A 17 1.50 10.84 10.08
C ILE A 17 2.01 11.35 11.44
N ALA A 18 1.11 11.61 12.39
CA ALA A 18 1.49 12.06 13.73
C ALA A 18 2.32 11.03 14.50
N TYR A 19 1.97 9.74 14.40
CA TYR A 19 2.72 8.67 15.04
C TYR A 19 4.15 8.56 14.51
N VAL A 20 4.32 8.58 13.17
CA VAL A 20 5.64 8.47 12.53
C VAL A 20 6.48 9.71 12.81
N SER A 21 5.92 10.92 12.65
CA SER A 21 6.66 12.18 12.85
C SER A 21 7.10 12.42 14.30
N SER A 22 6.44 11.79 15.28
CA SER A 22 6.89 11.82 16.68
C SER A 22 8.14 10.98 16.97
N ARG A 23 8.56 10.13 16.02
CA ARG A 23 9.69 9.18 16.17
C ARG A 23 10.80 9.40 15.15
N PHE A 24 10.45 9.85 13.96
CA PHE A 24 11.36 10.12 12.86
C PHE A 24 11.06 11.51 12.30
N THR A 25 12.10 12.26 11.95
CA THR A 25 11.91 13.46 11.12
C THR A 25 11.43 13.00 9.75
N LEU A 26 10.33 13.58 9.27
CA LEU A 26 9.82 13.38 7.91
C LEU A 26 10.42 14.45 6.99
N GLU A 27 11.00 14.00 5.89
CA GLU A 27 11.59 14.85 4.87
C GLU A 27 10.69 14.94 3.63
N ALA A 28 10.90 15.97 2.81
CA ALA A 28 10.19 16.13 1.56
C ALA A 28 10.52 14.96 0.61
N GLY A 29 9.48 14.24 0.18
CA GLY A 29 9.61 13.07 -0.69
C GLY A 29 9.50 11.73 0.03
N ASP A 30 9.41 11.72 1.37
CA ASP A 30 9.20 10.49 2.12
C ASP A 30 7.85 9.82 1.77
N ILE A 31 7.87 8.49 1.70
CA ILE A 31 6.71 7.66 1.37
C ILE A 31 6.31 6.84 2.59
N ILE A 32 5.05 7.00 3.03
CA ILE A 32 4.46 6.22 4.12
C ILE A 32 3.44 5.24 3.53
N LEU A 33 3.65 3.95 3.77
CA LEU A 33 2.67 2.91 3.43
C LEU A 33 1.64 2.79 4.55
N THR A 34 0.37 2.96 4.22
CA THR A 34 -0.71 3.15 5.20
C THR A 34 -1.38 1.85 5.66
N GLY A 35 -0.97 0.71 5.10
CA GLY A 35 -1.51 -0.61 5.39
C GLY A 35 -2.21 -1.24 4.18
N THR A 36 -2.88 -2.36 4.42
CA THR A 36 -3.60 -3.14 3.40
C THR A 36 -4.90 -3.69 4.00
N PRO A 37 -6.02 -3.69 3.27
CA PRO A 37 -7.24 -4.34 3.73
C PRO A 37 -7.09 -5.87 3.70
N SER A 38 -8.09 -6.58 4.23
CA SER A 38 -8.11 -8.05 4.22
C SER A 38 -8.04 -8.65 2.82
N GLY A 39 -7.53 -9.87 2.71
CA GLY A 39 -7.42 -10.62 1.45
C GLY A 39 -6.01 -10.65 0.87
N VAL A 40 -4.99 -10.38 1.68
CA VAL A 40 -3.58 -10.72 1.37
C VAL A 40 -3.48 -12.22 1.10
N GLY A 41 -2.76 -12.59 0.06
CA GLY A 41 -2.51 -13.98 -0.32
C GLY A 41 -1.27 -14.10 -1.21
N PRO A 42 -0.80 -15.32 -1.49
CA PRO A 42 0.39 -15.55 -2.31
C PRO A 42 0.16 -15.10 -3.75
N VAL A 43 1.26 -14.71 -4.40
CA VAL A 43 1.34 -14.40 -5.84
C VAL A 43 2.34 -15.34 -6.51
N GLU A 44 2.11 -15.66 -7.77
CA GLU A 44 2.96 -16.58 -8.53
C GLU A 44 3.71 -15.89 -9.69
N ALA A 45 4.81 -16.48 -10.13
CA ALA A 45 5.55 -15.96 -11.28
C ALA A 45 4.68 -16.01 -12.55
N GLY A 46 4.69 -14.92 -13.32
CA GLY A 46 3.80 -14.72 -14.48
C GLY A 46 2.47 -14.06 -14.12
N GLU A 47 2.10 -13.96 -12.84
CA GLU A 47 0.89 -13.26 -12.42
C GLU A 47 1.00 -11.75 -12.63
N THR A 48 -0.08 -11.11 -13.05
CA THR A 48 -0.19 -9.66 -13.09
C THR A 48 -1.12 -9.17 -11.99
N VAL A 49 -0.57 -8.36 -11.07
CA VAL A 49 -1.29 -7.74 -9.96
C VAL A 49 -1.68 -6.32 -10.36
N VAL A 50 -2.96 -5.99 -10.18
CA VAL A 50 -3.49 -4.64 -10.40
C VAL A 50 -4.04 -4.10 -9.08
N ALA A 51 -3.57 -2.92 -8.68
CA ALA A 51 -4.05 -2.18 -7.52
C ALA A 51 -4.61 -0.83 -7.98
N THR A 52 -5.82 -0.48 -7.55
CA THR A 52 -6.49 0.78 -7.94
C THR A 52 -6.97 1.51 -6.70
N ILE A 53 -6.78 2.83 -6.70
CA ILE A 53 -7.35 3.74 -5.71
C ILE A 53 -8.20 4.76 -6.43
N ASP A 54 -9.47 4.86 -6.04
CA ASP A 54 -10.41 5.83 -6.59
C ASP A 54 -9.83 7.25 -6.52
N LYS A 55 -9.92 7.98 -7.64
CA LYS A 55 -9.43 9.36 -7.81
C LYS A 55 -7.91 9.54 -7.76
N VAL A 56 -7.12 8.47 -7.62
CA VAL A 56 -5.65 8.53 -7.66
C VAL A 56 -5.11 7.85 -8.92
N GLY A 57 -5.49 6.59 -9.16
CA GLY A 57 -5.05 5.84 -10.34
C GLY A 57 -4.90 4.35 -10.10
N SER A 58 -4.28 3.66 -11.06
CA SER A 58 -4.00 2.23 -11.02
C SER A 58 -2.52 1.94 -11.18
N LEU A 59 -2.02 0.97 -10.40
CA LEU A 59 -0.69 0.39 -10.50
C LEU A 59 -0.82 -1.05 -10.96
N THR A 60 -0.12 -1.40 -12.04
CA THR A 60 -0.07 -2.76 -12.58
C THR A 60 1.37 -3.27 -12.50
N VAL A 61 1.56 -4.44 -11.89
CA VAL A 61 2.87 -5.08 -11.72
C VAL A 61 2.77 -6.53 -12.18
N THR A 62 3.68 -6.95 -13.06
CA THR A 62 3.81 -8.36 -13.46
C THR A 62 4.93 -9.01 -12.67
N ILE A 63 4.61 -10.08 -11.95
CA ILE A 63 5.55 -10.81 -11.11
C ILE A 63 6.45 -11.67 -11.99
N GLN A 64 7.76 -11.45 -11.88
CA GLN A 64 8.75 -12.27 -12.55
C GLN A 64 9.46 -13.15 -11.53
N ARG A 65 9.84 -14.36 -11.97
CA ARG A 65 10.71 -15.22 -11.17
C ARG A 65 12.09 -14.57 -11.10
N GLU A 66 12.65 -14.48 -9.91
CA GLU A 66 14.03 -14.03 -9.75
C GLU A 66 14.98 -15.02 -10.45
N THR A 67 15.72 -14.54 -11.44
CA THR A 67 16.84 -15.24 -12.07
C THR A 67 18.13 -14.72 -11.45
N LYS A 68 18.87 -15.62 -10.80
CA LYS A 68 20.20 -15.36 -10.24
C LYS A 68 21.28 -15.47 -11.32
#